data_AF-A0A943HAR7-F1
#
_entry.id   AF-A0A943HAR7-F1
#
_cell.length_a   1.000
_cell.length_b   1.000
_cell.length_c   1.000
_cell.angle_alpha   90.00
_cell.angle_beta   90.00
_cell.angle_gamma   90.00
#
_symmetry.space_group_name_H-M   'P 1'
#
loop_
_entity.id
_entity.type
_entity.pdbx_description
1 polymer ?
#
loop_
_entity_poly.entity_id
_entity_poly.type
_entity_poly.pdbx_seq_one_letter_code
_entity_poly.pdbx_strand_id
1 'polypeptide(L)' 'MKKKLFIVNGAMGVGKTTTCKELSKKLQNSVWLDGDWCWMINPFVVNEENKRMVINNINSSS' A
#
# COMPACT_ATOMS: atom_id res chain seq x y z
N MET A 1 3.92 -11.47 15.41
CA MET A 1 4.52 -11.61 14.06
C MET A 1 5.26 -10.34 13.67
N LYS A 2 6.37 -10.42 12.93
CA LYS A 2 7.19 -9.24 12.57
C LYS A 2 6.68 -8.65 11.24
N LYS A 3 6.10 -7.44 11.27
CA LYS A 3 5.72 -6.73 10.05
C LYS A 3 6.97 -6.23 9.33
N LYS A 4 6.99 -6.33 7.99
CA LYS A 4 8.08 -5.84 7.15
C LYS A 4 7.60 -4.60 6.40
N LEU A 5 8.29 -3.49 6.60
CA LEU A 5 8.06 -2.23 5.89
C LEU A 5 9.13 -2.06 4.81
N PHE A 6 8.70 -1.85 3.57
CA PHE A 6 9.57 -1.55 2.44
C PHE A 6 9.29 -0.13 1.96
N ILE A 7 10.33 0.71 1.89
CA ILE A 7 10.24 2.08 1.38
C ILE A 7 11.03 2.12 0.08
N VAL A 8 10.36 2.44 -1.03
CA VAL A 8 10.96 2.46 -2.37
C VAL A 8 11.02 3.91 -2.87
N ASN A 9 12.20 4.51 -2.85
CA ASN A 9 12.47 5.88 -3.30
C ASN A 9 13.32 5.89 -4.59
N GLY A 10 13.24 6.97 -5.36
CA GLY A 10 14.01 7.12 -6.61
C GLY A 10 13.44 8.16 -7.57
N ALA A 11 14.20 8.51 -8.61
CA ALA A 11 13.81 9.50 -9.61
C ALA A 11 12.51 9.13 -10.35
N MET A 12 11.84 10.12 -10.96
CA MET A 12 10.66 9.87 -11.79
C MET A 12 11.04 8.97 -12.98
N GLY A 13 10.18 8.02 -13.36
CA GLY A 13 10.43 7.10 -14.47
C GLY A 13 11.34 5.91 -14.18
N VAL A 14 11.98 5.81 -13.00
CA VAL A 14 12.87 4.69 -12.64
C VAL A 14 12.14 3.35 -12.41
N GLY A 15 10.80 3.35 -12.44
CA GLY A 15 10.00 2.13 -12.32
C GLY A 15 9.55 1.74 -10.92
N LYS A 16 9.56 2.67 -9.95
CA LYS A 16 9.10 2.43 -8.55
C LYS A 16 7.73 1.75 -8.49
N THR A 17 6.75 2.30 -9.20
CA THR A 17 5.37 1.79 -9.27
C THR A 17 5.34 0.35 -9.81
N THR A 18 6.12 0.04 -10.85
CA THR A 18 6.24 -1.31 -11.42
C THR A 18 6.82 -2.29 -10.41
N THR A 19 7.90 -1.90 -9.72
CA THR A 19 8.54 -2.73 -8.69
C THR A 19 7.60 -2.99 -7.51
N CYS A 20 6.94 -1.96 -6.98
CA CYS A 20 6.00 -2.10 -5.87
C CYS A 20 4.78 -2.95 -6.25
N LYS A 21 4.27 -2.83 -7.48
CA LYS A 21 3.16 -3.64 -7.99
C LYS A 21 3.51 -5.12 -8.07
N GLU A 22 4.67 -5.46 -8.62
CA GLU A 22 5.13 -6.85 -8.69
C GLU A 22 5.49 -7.41 -7.31
N LEU A 23 6.03 -6.58 -6.41
CA LEU A 23 6.32 -6.98 -5.03
C LEU A 23 5.03 -7.29 -4.26
N SER A 24 3.99 -6.45 -4.39
CA SER A 24 2.68 -6.64 -3.76
C SER A 24 2.01 -7.94 -4.19
N LYS A 25 2.16 -8.35 -5.46
CA LYS A 25 1.66 -9.65 -5.95
C LYS A 25 2.39 -10.85 -5.33
N LYS A 26 3.67 -10.70 -4.99
CA LYS A 26 4.51 -11.78 -4.43
C LYS A 26 4.37 -11.92 -2.92
N LEU A 27 3.92 -10.87 -2.23
CA LEU A 27 3.75 -10.86 -0.78
C LEU A 27 2.32 -11.26 -0.42
N GLN A 28 2.16 -12.31 0.39
CA GLN A 28 0.89 -12.60 1.02
C GLN A 28 0.66 -11.61 2.16
N ASN A 29 -0.54 -11.03 2.25
CA ASN A 29 -0.94 -10.04 3.27
C ASN A 29 -0.12 -8.73 3.24
N SER A 30 0.15 -8.18 2.05
CA SER A 30 0.77 -6.86 1.91
C SER A 30 -0.22 -5.77 1.51
N VAL A 31 0.05 -4.54 1.97
CA VAL A 31 -0.59 -3.31 1.47
C VAL A 31 0.47 -2.46 0.78
N TRP A 32 0.15 -1.96 -0.41
CA TRP A 32 0.99 -1.02 -1.14
C TRP A 32 0.35 0.37 -1.09
N LEU A 33 1.08 1.35 -0.59
CA LEU A 33 0.68 2.75 -0.54
C LEU A 33 1.54 3.52 -1.55
N ASP A 34 0.92 4.06 -2.59
CA ASP A 34 1.58 4.96 -3.54
C ASP A 34 1.14 6.39 -3.26
N GLY A 35 2.11 7.31 -3.18
CA GLY A 35 1.86 8.73 -2.99
C GLY A 35 1.06 9.32 -4.15
N ASP A 36 1.26 8.81 -5.36
CA ASP A 36 0.52 9.20 -6.56
C ASP A 36 -0.97 8.80 -6.45
N TRP A 37 -1.27 7.70 -5.74
CA TRP A 37 -2.65 7.25 -5.55
C TRP A 37 -3.44 8.18 -4.64
N CYS A 38 -2.84 8.77 -3.59
CA CYS A 38 -3.50 9.76 -2.73
C CYS A 38 -3.99 11.01 -3.49
N TRP A 39 -3.36 11.37 -4.61
CA TRP A 39 -3.78 12.51 -5.45
C TRP A 39 -4.84 12.13 -6.49
N MET A 40 -5.00 10.84 -6.80
CA MET A 40 -5.94 10.34 -7.81
C MET A 40 -7.28 9.87 -7.23
N ILE A 41 -7.44 9.80 -5.91
CA ILE A 41 -8.72 9.44 -5.30
C ILE A 41 -9.63 10.68 -5.28
N ASN A 42 -10.49 10.81 -6.29
CA ASN A 42 -11.54 11.83 -6.34
C ASN A 42 -12.91 11.19 -6.62
N PRO A 43 -13.88 11.28 -5.69
CA PRO A 43 -13.74 11.78 -4.33
C PRO A 43 -12.99 10.76 -3.46
N PHE A 44 -12.29 11.23 -2.43
CA PHE A 44 -11.69 10.41 -1.38
C PHE A 44 -12.78 9.71 -0.55
N VAL A 45 -13.38 8.65 -1.13
CA VAL A 45 -14.41 7.86 -0.45
C VAL A 45 -13.72 6.83 0.42
N VAL A 46 -13.41 7.24 1.64
CA VAL A 46 -13.01 6.31 2.68
C VAL A 46 -14.26 5.59 3.20
N ASN A 47 -14.68 4.55 2.50
CA ASN A 47 -15.75 3.68 2.99
C ASN A 47 -15.26 2.90 4.23
N GLU A 48 -16.20 2.59 5.13
CA GLU A 48 -15.89 1.92 6.39
C GLU A 48 -15.34 0.50 6.18
N GLU A 49 -15.65 -0.14 5.06
CA GLU A 49 -15.15 -1.47 4.71
C GLU A 49 -13.65 -1.45 4.37
N ASN A 50 -13.20 -0.53 3.51
CA ASN A 50 -11.78 -0.38 3.18
C ASN A 50 -10.98 0.15 4.37
N LYS A 51 -11.57 1.06 5.17
CA LYS A 51 -10.99 1.47 6.46
C LYS A 51 -10.78 0.27 7.37
N ARG A 52 -11.80 -0.57 7.57
CA ARG A 52 -11.67 -1.77 8.41
C ARG A 52 -10.66 -2.75 7.83
N MET A 53 -10.61 -2.95 6.52
CA MET A 53 -9.59 -3.79 5.90
C MET A 53 -8.19 -3.25 6.18
N VAL A 54 -7.96 -1.95 5.96
CA VAL A 54 -6.67 -1.29 6.22
C VAL A 54 -6.32 -1.33 7.71
N ILE A 55 -7.25 -0.99 8.59
CA ILE A 55 -7.09 -1.03 10.06
C ILE A 55 -6.83 -2.46 10.53
N ASN A 56 -7.54 -3.48 10.01
CA ASN A 56 -7.30 -4.89 10.34
C ASN A 56 -5.93 -5.37 9.84
N ASN A 57 -5.49 -4.95 8.67
CA ASN A 57 -4.14 -5.24 8.17
C ASN A 57 -3.05 -4.54 9.01
N ILE A 58 -3.35 -3.35 9.54
CA ILE A 58 -2.46 -2.60 10.46
C ILE A 58 -2.53 -3.13 11.90
N ASN A 59 -3.64 -3.74 12.33
CA ASN A 59 -3.87 -4.20 13.71
C ASN A 59 -3.76 -5.72 13.92
N SER A 60 -3.64 -6.54 12.88
CA SER A 60 -3.47 -8.01 12.98
C SER A 60 -2.07 -8.44 13.46
N SER A 61 -1.53 -7.73 14.45
CA SER A 61 -0.34 -8.14 15.20
C SER A 61 -0.52 -7.88 16.69
N SER A 62 -1.60 -8.42 17.22
CA SER A 62 -1.69 -8.87 18.61
C SER A 62 -1.86 -10.39 18.60
#